data_AF-A0A938MVS0-F1
#
_entry.id   AF-A0A938MVS0-F1
#
_cell.length_a   1.000
_cell.length_b   1.000
_cell.length_c   1.000
_cell.angle_alpha   90.00
_cell.angle_beta   90.00
_cell.angle_gamma   90.00
#
_symmetry.space_group_name_H-M   'P 1'
#
loop_
_entity.id
_entity.type
_entity.pdbx_description
1 polymer ?
#
loop_
_entity_poly.entity_id
_entity_poly.type
_entity_poly.pdbx_seq_one_letter_code
_entity_poly.pdbx_strand_id
1 'polypeptide(L)'
;MPTVDTHPWSRFGPRAWKQVRVTKSAFTEDGNLQRTSETVTHTRVTRVFGNHFSLCVTAEVVAGGREFAPEPQTVTCDVAPGLSSSELVGTEQLRINGRGFRTQVIRLTTRDGTTRRISTLHHCADTRPSILKQHVKIEDVKTGTVLSETTMTVTHLDKPVDVLGEEQGAWFVTTVLTRKDGTVTTQEVMCHDVPGEMVSQVTEERDAKGRLLLRTELELEGYGYGLMRRLFRRLR
;
A
#
# COMPACT_ATOMS: atom_id res chain seq x y z
N MET A 1 13.68 -6.03 -8.56
CA MET A 1 13.95 -5.18 -7.38
C MET A 1 13.37 -3.80 -7.64
N PRO A 2 12.80 -3.12 -6.63
CA PRO A 2 12.34 -1.75 -6.82
C PRO A 2 13.53 -0.82 -7.08
N THR A 3 13.38 0.01 -8.11
CA THR A 3 14.29 1.08 -8.52
C THR A 3 13.48 2.38 -8.57
N VAL A 4 14.14 3.52 -8.81
CA VAL A 4 13.43 4.79 -9.03
C VAL A 4 12.40 4.70 -10.15
N ASP A 5 12.70 3.97 -11.22
CA ASP A 5 11.85 3.87 -12.40
C ASP A 5 10.67 2.91 -12.21
N THR A 6 10.75 2.01 -11.24
CA THR A 6 9.70 1.02 -10.96
C THR A 6 8.93 1.30 -9.68
N HIS A 7 9.41 2.22 -8.82
CA HIS A 7 8.76 2.49 -7.55
C HIS A 7 7.50 3.36 -7.74
N PRO A 8 6.35 3.03 -7.10
CA PRO A 8 5.04 3.61 -7.40
C PRO A 8 4.94 5.14 -7.31
N TRP A 9 5.82 5.79 -6.55
CA TRP A 9 5.85 7.26 -6.43
C TRP A 9 6.95 7.91 -7.26
N SER A 10 8.17 7.38 -7.23
CA SER A 10 9.33 8.10 -7.78
C SER A 10 9.34 8.12 -9.30
N ARG A 11 8.74 7.11 -9.96
CA ARG A 11 8.68 7.04 -11.42
C ARG A 11 7.88 8.16 -12.09
N PHE A 12 6.98 8.81 -11.35
CA PHE A 12 6.21 9.94 -11.87
C PHE A 12 7.04 11.23 -11.88
N GLY A 13 8.11 11.32 -11.10
CA GLY A 13 8.93 12.52 -10.99
C GLY A 13 8.32 13.64 -10.13
N PRO A 14 9.05 14.75 -9.94
CA PRO A 14 8.58 15.88 -9.13
C PRO A 14 7.27 16.49 -9.65
N ARG A 15 6.47 17.04 -8.73
CA ARG A 15 5.16 17.67 -8.96
C ARG A 15 4.01 16.73 -9.28
N ALA A 16 4.26 15.42 -9.41
CA ALA A 16 3.20 14.43 -9.40
C ALA A 16 2.49 14.46 -8.05
N TRP A 17 1.16 14.38 -8.05
CA TRP A 17 0.37 14.45 -6.83
C TRP A 17 -0.84 13.51 -6.88
N LYS A 18 -1.33 13.14 -5.71
CA LYS A 18 -2.59 12.41 -5.50
C LYS A 18 -3.31 12.96 -4.27
N GLN A 19 -4.63 13.03 -4.34
CA GLN A 19 -5.53 13.27 -3.23
C GLN A 19 -6.40 12.03 -2.99
N VAL A 20 -6.53 11.65 -1.73
CA VAL A 20 -7.38 10.54 -1.29
C VAL A 20 -8.24 10.97 -0.11
N ARG A 21 -9.45 10.42 -0.01
CA ARG A 21 -10.28 10.48 1.20
C ARG A 21 -10.09 9.19 1.97
N VAL A 22 -9.91 9.31 3.28
CA VAL A 22 -9.74 8.17 4.19
C VAL A 22 -10.82 8.24 5.25
N THR A 23 -11.66 7.22 5.31
CA THR A 23 -12.69 7.06 6.33
C THR A 23 -12.25 5.96 7.30
N LYS A 24 -12.21 6.27 8.60
CA LYS A 24 -11.91 5.31 9.66
C LYS A 24 -13.12 5.12 10.53
N SER A 25 -13.45 3.86 10.81
CA SER A 25 -14.58 3.44 11.62
C SER A 25 -14.09 2.47 12.70
N ALA A 26 -14.22 2.86 13.97
CA ALA A 26 -13.88 2.02 15.12
C ALA A 26 -15.14 1.40 15.71
N PHE A 27 -15.04 0.16 16.18
CA PHE A 27 -16.19 -0.64 16.64
C PHE A 27 -16.02 -1.07 18.11
N THR A 28 -17.14 -1.18 18.83
CA THR A 28 -17.17 -1.73 20.18
C THR A 28 -17.06 -3.25 20.16
N GLU A 29 -16.89 -3.87 21.33
CA GLU A 29 -16.84 -5.33 21.46
C GLU A 29 -18.10 -6.04 20.96
N ASP A 30 -19.25 -5.37 21.02
CA ASP A 30 -20.54 -5.87 20.54
C ASP A 30 -20.74 -5.69 19.02
N GLY A 31 -19.74 -5.12 18.32
CA GLY A 31 -19.79 -4.85 16.88
C GLY A 31 -20.52 -3.56 16.49
N ASN A 32 -20.88 -2.72 17.46
CA ASN A 32 -21.52 -1.43 17.19
C ASN A 32 -20.49 -0.37 16.80
N LEU A 33 -20.86 0.53 15.88
CA LEU A 33 -20.01 1.64 15.50
C LEU A 33 -19.80 2.59 16.69
N GLN A 34 -18.55 2.74 17.12
CA GLN A 34 -18.17 3.58 18.25
C GLN A 34 -17.82 5.01 17.80
N ARG A 35 -17.03 5.12 16.74
CA ARG A 35 -16.53 6.41 16.24
C ARG A 35 -16.20 6.33 14.76
N THR A 36 -16.42 7.43 14.06
CA THR A 36 -15.89 7.66 12.71
C THR A 36 -15.00 8.90 12.66
N SER A 37 -14.06 8.91 11.73
CA SER A 37 -13.31 10.09 11.33
C SER A 37 -13.03 10.04 9.84
N GLU A 38 -12.99 11.21 9.23
CA GLU A 38 -12.63 11.37 7.83
C GLU A 38 -11.34 12.18 7.73
N THR A 39 -10.50 11.86 6.76
CA THR A 39 -9.28 12.60 6.48
C THR A 39 -9.06 12.68 4.98
N VAL A 40 -8.98 13.89 4.45
CA VAL A 40 -8.53 14.10 3.07
C VAL A 40 -7.02 14.30 3.11
N THR A 41 -6.29 13.45 2.41
CA THR A 41 -4.82 13.50 2.33
C THR A 41 -4.39 13.87 0.93
N HIS A 42 -3.55 14.90 0.80
CA HIS A 42 -2.89 15.27 -0.43
C HIS A 42 -1.40 14.96 -0.32
N THR A 43 -0.88 14.17 -1.26
CA THR A 43 0.52 13.74 -1.31
C THR A 43 1.13 14.19 -2.63
N ARG A 44 2.31 14.82 -2.58
CA ARG A 44 3.03 15.32 -3.76
C ARG A 44 4.50 14.91 -3.72
N VAL A 45 5.02 14.44 -4.84
CA VAL A 45 6.47 14.24 -5.03
C VAL A 45 7.16 15.60 -5.11
N THR A 46 8.05 15.89 -4.17
CA THR A 46 8.82 17.14 -4.16
C THR A 46 10.18 16.98 -4.80
N ARG A 47 10.78 15.79 -4.69
CA ARG A 47 12.11 15.51 -5.22
C ARG A 47 12.25 14.03 -5.57
N VAL A 48 13.04 13.74 -6.59
CA VAL A 48 13.58 12.41 -6.90
C VAL A 48 15.08 12.59 -7.11
N PHE A 49 15.93 11.84 -6.43
CA PHE A 49 17.38 11.98 -6.48
C PHE A 49 18.09 10.68 -6.11
N GLY A 50 19.01 10.20 -6.95
CA GLY A 50 19.70 8.93 -6.71
C GLY A 50 18.71 7.79 -6.51
N ASN A 51 18.79 7.10 -5.37
CA ASN A 51 17.85 6.03 -4.96
C ASN A 51 16.78 6.52 -3.96
N HIS A 52 16.54 7.82 -3.91
CA HIS A 52 15.63 8.43 -2.96
C HIS A 52 14.57 9.30 -3.65
N PHE A 53 13.47 9.49 -2.95
CA PHE A 53 12.45 10.46 -3.32
C PHE A 53 11.86 11.08 -2.05
N SER A 54 11.30 12.28 -2.18
CA SER A 54 10.65 12.98 -1.09
C SER A 54 9.19 13.24 -1.42
N LEU A 55 8.33 12.99 -0.44
CA LEU A 55 6.89 13.25 -0.50
C LEU A 55 6.56 14.37 0.49
N CYS A 56 5.77 15.34 0.04
CA CYS A 56 5.10 16.30 0.90
C CYS A 56 3.65 15.84 1.08
N VAL A 57 3.22 15.70 2.33
CA VAL A 57 1.90 15.22 2.72
C VAL A 57 1.20 16.32 3.50
N THR A 58 0.00 16.69 3.07
CA THR A 58 -0.92 17.57 3.78
C THR A 58 -2.21 16.83 4.06
N ALA A 59 -2.83 17.09 5.20
CA ALA A 59 -4.08 16.44 5.58
C ALA A 59 -5.09 17.46 6.08
N GLU A 60 -6.37 17.18 5.83
CA GLU A 60 -7.51 17.87 6.44
C GLU A 60 -8.34 16.80 7.15
N VAL A 61 -8.45 16.90 8.47
CA VAL A 61 -9.08 15.88 9.32
C VAL A 61 -10.40 16.41 9.84
N VAL A 62 -11.46 15.63 9.67
CA VAL A 62 -12.78 15.87 10.28
C VAL A 62 -13.08 14.74 11.27
N ALA A 63 -13.14 15.07 12.55
CA ALA A 63 -13.42 14.09 13.61
C ALA A 63 -14.33 14.66 14.69
N GLY A 64 -15.47 14.00 14.93
CA GLY A 64 -16.45 14.46 15.94
C GLY A 64 -16.98 15.87 15.67
N GLY A 65 -17.14 16.23 14.38
CA GLY A 65 -17.62 17.56 13.96
C GLY A 65 -16.59 18.68 14.07
N ARG A 66 -15.31 18.37 14.38
CA ARG A 66 -14.22 19.35 14.40
C ARG A 66 -13.28 19.12 13.24
N GLU A 67 -12.87 20.22 12.61
CA GLU A 67 -11.88 20.24 11.54
C GLU A 67 -10.50 20.63 12.09
N PHE A 68 -9.47 19.96 11.60
CA PHE A 68 -8.07 20.25 11.92
C PHE A 68 -7.19 19.99 10.70
N ALA A 69 -6.27 20.92 10.43
CA ALA A 69 -5.29 20.81 9.37
C ALA A 69 -3.87 20.83 9.99
N PRO A 70 -3.21 19.68 10.17
CA PRO A 70 -1.83 19.65 10.64
C PRO A 70 -0.89 20.35 9.66
N GLU A 71 0.27 20.78 10.16
CA GLU A 71 1.31 21.31 9.29
C GLU A 71 1.77 20.26 8.25
N PRO A 72 2.04 20.68 7.00
CA PRO A 72 2.58 19.82 5.97
C PRO A 72 3.85 19.09 6.44
N GLN A 73 3.90 17.77 6.22
CA GLN A 73 5.07 16.96 6.54
C GLN A 73 5.80 16.56 5.28
N THR A 74 7.13 16.59 5.32
CA THR A 74 7.98 16.06 4.25
C THR A 74 8.67 14.80 4.72
N VAL A 75 8.47 13.69 4.00
CA VAL A 75 9.09 12.40 4.26
C VAL A 75 10.05 12.08 3.12
N THR A 76 11.27 11.67 3.46
CA THR A 76 12.25 11.17 2.48
C THR A 76 12.31 9.65 2.56
N CYS A 77 12.17 9.00 1.42
CA CYS A 77 12.10 7.55 1.28
C CYS A 77 13.27 7.05 0.43
N ASP A 78 13.81 5.89 0.80
CA ASP A 78 14.70 5.07 -0.04
C ASP A 78 13.84 4.10 -0.85
N VAL A 79 14.20 3.84 -2.10
CA VAL A 79 13.51 2.85 -2.95
C VAL A 79 13.78 1.41 -2.52
N ALA A 80 14.87 1.15 -1.79
CA ALA A 80 15.27 -0.18 -1.31
C ALA A 80 16.01 -0.14 0.05
N PRO A 81 15.34 0.29 1.14
CA PRO A 81 15.99 0.50 2.43
C PRO A 81 16.46 -0.81 3.10
N GLY A 82 17.66 -0.77 3.70
CA GLY A 82 18.11 -1.76 4.70
C GLY A 82 18.37 -3.17 4.18
N LEU A 83 18.54 -3.35 2.86
CA LEU A 83 18.78 -4.65 2.26
C LEU A 83 20.12 -5.25 2.73
N SER A 84 20.07 -6.32 3.54
CA SER A 84 21.26 -7.00 4.05
C SER A 84 21.68 -8.15 3.14
N SER A 85 20.73 -8.89 2.57
CA SER A 85 21.00 -9.94 1.59
C SER A 85 19.84 -10.11 0.60
N SER A 86 20.18 -10.61 -0.58
CA SER A 86 19.24 -10.98 -1.64
C SER A 86 19.73 -12.24 -2.34
N GLU A 87 18.91 -13.28 -2.38
CA GLU A 87 19.22 -14.56 -3.03
C GLU A 87 18.08 -15.01 -3.96
N LEU A 88 18.43 -15.56 -5.13
CA LEU A 88 17.48 -16.28 -5.96
C LEU A 88 17.35 -17.70 -5.41
N VAL A 89 16.19 -18.04 -4.87
CA VAL A 89 15.95 -19.35 -4.25
C VAL A 89 15.29 -20.36 -5.19
N GLY A 90 14.78 -19.92 -6.34
CA GLY A 90 14.25 -20.81 -7.36
C GLY A 90 13.26 -20.15 -8.31
N THR A 91 12.39 -20.96 -8.90
CA THR A 91 11.29 -20.50 -9.75
C THR A 91 10.01 -21.23 -9.40
N GLU A 92 8.87 -20.54 -9.50
CA GLU A 92 7.53 -21.10 -9.24
C GLU A 92 6.54 -20.63 -10.30
N GLN A 93 5.56 -21.46 -10.64
CA GLN A 93 4.47 -21.07 -11.54
C GLN A 93 3.25 -20.64 -10.71
N LEU A 94 2.85 -19.38 -10.84
CA LEU A 94 1.63 -18.85 -10.24
C LEU A 94 0.50 -18.84 -11.26
N ARG A 95 -0.74 -18.91 -10.79
CA ARG A 95 -1.94 -18.72 -11.63
C ARG A 95 -2.75 -17.54 -11.13
N ILE A 96 -3.02 -16.59 -12.02
CA ILE A 96 -3.86 -15.41 -11.77
C ILE A 96 -4.80 -15.27 -12.96
N ASN A 97 -6.10 -15.08 -12.72
CA ASN A 97 -7.13 -15.07 -13.77
C ASN A 97 -7.09 -16.30 -14.70
N GLY A 98 -6.67 -17.47 -14.18
CA GLY A 98 -6.49 -18.69 -14.98
C GLY A 98 -5.23 -18.72 -15.86
N ARG A 99 -4.51 -17.59 -16.02
CA ARG A 99 -3.24 -17.51 -16.75
C ARG A 99 -2.07 -17.90 -15.85
N GLY A 100 -1.14 -18.68 -16.41
CA GLY A 100 0.09 -19.08 -15.73
C GLY A 100 1.20 -18.04 -15.88
N PHE A 101 1.91 -17.73 -14.79
CA PHE A 101 3.05 -16.82 -14.74
C PHE A 101 4.25 -17.54 -14.17
N ARG A 102 5.35 -17.59 -14.92
CA ARG A 102 6.62 -18.10 -14.40
C ARG A 102 7.27 -17.01 -13.57
N THR A 103 7.52 -17.29 -12.31
CA THR A 103 8.10 -16.35 -11.35
C THR A 103 9.47 -16.81 -10.91
N GLN A 104 10.36 -15.85 -10.69
CA GLN A 104 11.58 -16.03 -9.91
C GLN A 104 11.21 -15.85 -8.44
N VAL A 105 11.61 -16.82 -7.61
CA VAL A 105 11.43 -16.73 -6.16
C VAL A 105 12.72 -16.14 -5.58
N ILE A 106 12.60 -14.96 -5.00
CA ILE A 106 13.73 -14.19 -4.47
C ILE A 106 13.53 -14.03 -2.96
N ARG A 107 14.54 -14.40 -2.16
CA ARG A 107 14.53 -14.16 -0.71
C ARG A 107 15.39 -12.97 -0.36
N LEU A 108 14.80 -12.02 0.34
CA LEU A 108 15.45 -10.82 0.86
C LEU A 108 15.49 -10.91 2.38
N THR A 109 16.62 -10.55 2.97
CA THR A 109 16.72 -10.38 4.42
C THR A 109 17.13 -8.96 4.72
N THR A 110 16.39 -8.32 5.63
CA THR A 110 16.77 -7.07 6.25
C THR A 110 16.82 -7.24 7.75
N ARG A 111 17.69 -6.47 8.42
CA ARG A 111 17.82 -6.47 9.86
C ARG A 111 17.67 -5.05 10.36
N ASP A 112 16.84 -4.88 11.38
CA ASP A 112 16.67 -3.59 12.06
C ASP A 112 16.74 -3.82 13.56
N GLY A 113 17.89 -3.45 14.14
CA GLY A 113 18.19 -3.62 15.56
C GLY A 113 17.92 -5.04 16.06
N THR A 114 16.84 -5.19 16.82
CA THR A 114 16.41 -6.44 17.46
C THR A 114 15.53 -7.33 16.58
N THR A 115 15.17 -6.88 15.38
CA THR A 115 14.29 -7.63 14.48
C THR A 115 14.98 -8.04 13.19
N ARG A 116 14.57 -9.19 12.67
CA ARG A 116 14.95 -9.71 11.35
C ARG A 116 13.69 -9.82 10.52
N ARG A 117 13.72 -9.25 9.31
CA ARG A 117 12.66 -9.37 8.32
C ARG A 117 13.15 -10.26 7.17
N ILE A 118 12.43 -11.34 6.93
CA ILE A 118 12.68 -12.26 5.81
C ILE A 118 11.51 -12.10 4.84
N SER A 119 11.78 -11.66 3.61
CA SER A 119 10.78 -11.52 2.56
C SER A 119 11.05 -12.50 1.43
N THR A 120 10.06 -13.32 1.08
CA THR A 120 10.08 -14.17 -0.12
C THR A 120 9.17 -13.52 -1.16
N LEU A 121 9.74 -13.14 -2.29
CA LEU A 121 9.07 -12.46 -3.40
C LEU A 121 8.92 -13.41 -4.59
N HIS A 122 7.75 -13.41 -5.20
CA HIS A 122 7.49 -14.06 -6.48
C HIS A 122 7.47 -12.99 -7.58
N HIS A 123 8.63 -12.83 -8.22
CA HIS A 123 8.87 -11.80 -9.22
C HIS A 123 8.64 -12.31 -10.64
N CYS A 124 7.89 -11.58 -11.45
CA CYS A 124 7.67 -11.83 -12.87
C CYS A 124 7.97 -10.54 -13.64
N ALA A 125 8.99 -10.57 -14.50
CA ALA A 125 9.39 -9.39 -15.28
C ALA A 125 8.40 -9.02 -16.40
N ASP A 126 7.59 -10.00 -16.83
CA ASP A 126 6.74 -9.90 -18.03
C ASP A 126 5.33 -9.35 -17.72
N THR A 127 5.10 -8.85 -16.50
CA THR A 127 3.78 -8.38 -16.07
C THR A 127 3.92 -7.22 -15.11
N ARG A 128 2.85 -6.42 -15.00
CA ARG A 128 2.70 -5.38 -13.98
C ARG A 128 1.51 -5.74 -13.08
N PRO A 129 1.67 -5.70 -11.75
CA PRO A 129 2.90 -5.42 -11.01
C PRO A 129 3.91 -6.57 -11.17
N SER A 130 5.21 -6.28 -11.03
CA SER A 130 6.24 -7.31 -11.21
C SER A 130 6.38 -8.27 -10.02
N ILE A 131 5.79 -7.93 -8.87
CA ILE A 131 5.71 -8.80 -7.70
C ILE A 131 4.27 -9.31 -7.61
N LEU A 132 4.08 -10.60 -7.85
CA LEU A 132 2.75 -11.23 -7.89
C LEU A 132 2.33 -11.81 -6.54
N LYS A 133 3.31 -12.18 -5.71
CA LYS A 133 3.12 -12.68 -4.37
C LYS A 133 4.32 -12.28 -3.52
N GLN A 134 4.06 -11.95 -2.27
CA GLN A 134 5.11 -11.69 -1.29
C GLN A 134 4.70 -12.30 0.04
N HIS A 135 5.61 -13.03 0.65
CA HIS A 135 5.49 -13.50 2.03
C HIS A 135 6.58 -12.86 2.87
N VAL A 136 6.22 -12.35 4.04
CA VAL A 136 7.14 -11.68 4.96
C VAL A 136 7.00 -12.30 6.32
N LYS A 137 8.13 -12.64 6.93
CA LYS A 137 8.22 -12.97 8.36
C LYS A 137 9.03 -11.90 9.07
N ILE A 138 8.54 -11.45 10.21
CA ILE A 138 9.29 -10.61 11.14
C ILE A 138 9.56 -11.45 12.39
N GLU A 139 10.83 -11.54 12.76
CA GLU A 139 11.30 -12.37 13.86
C GLU A 139 12.14 -11.55 14.84
N ASP A 140 12.02 -11.88 16.13
CA ASP A 140 12.95 -11.39 17.14
C ASP A 140 14.32 -12.08 16.96
N VAL A 141 15.37 -11.27 16.85
CA VAL A 141 16.73 -11.74 16.57
C VAL A 141 17.31 -12.60 17.69
N LYS A 142 16.95 -12.34 18.95
CA LYS A 142 17.53 -13.03 20.11
C LYS A 142 16.92 -14.40 20.31
N THR A 143 15.60 -14.50 20.15
CA THR A 143 14.81 -15.69 20.46
C THR A 143 14.46 -16.52 19.23
N GLY A 144 14.49 -15.92 18.03
CA GLY A 144 13.99 -16.53 16.80
C GLY A 144 12.47 -16.60 16.72
N THR A 145 11.75 -16.00 17.67
CA THR A 145 10.28 -16.03 17.71
C THR A 145 9.71 -15.20 16.57
N VAL A 146 8.76 -15.77 15.82
CA VAL A 146 8.00 -15.03 14.80
C VAL A 146 7.05 -14.06 15.51
N LEU A 147 7.24 -12.77 15.26
CA LEU A 147 6.42 -11.68 15.81
C LEU A 147 5.19 -11.43 14.94
N SER A 148 5.35 -11.53 13.62
CA SER A 148 4.27 -11.41 12.66
C SER A 148 4.61 -12.06 11.32
N GLU A 149 3.56 -12.41 10.57
CA GLU A 149 3.65 -12.86 9.19
C GLU A 149 2.73 -12.01 8.31
N THR A 150 3.17 -11.70 7.09
CA THR A 150 2.37 -10.96 6.12
C THR A 150 2.40 -11.68 4.78
N THR A 151 1.23 -11.96 4.21
CA THR A 151 1.10 -12.49 2.85
C THR A 151 0.37 -11.48 1.99
N MET A 152 1.03 -11.01 0.94
CA MET A 152 0.45 -10.19 -0.13
C MET A 152 0.28 -11.07 -1.37
N THR A 153 -0.89 -11.03 -2.00
CA THR A 153 -1.19 -11.78 -3.22
C THR A 153 -1.92 -10.90 -4.22
N VAL A 154 -1.43 -10.85 -5.45
CA VAL A 154 -2.18 -10.28 -6.58
C VAL A 154 -3.27 -11.29 -6.95
N THR A 155 -4.53 -10.89 -6.81
CA THR A 155 -5.70 -11.76 -7.04
C THR A 155 -6.23 -11.62 -8.46
N HIS A 156 -6.09 -10.44 -9.07
CA HIS A 156 -6.52 -10.15 -10.43
C HIS A 156 -5.52 -9.22 -11.12
N LEU A 157 -5.34 -9.41 -12.42
CA LEU A 157 -4.57 -8.55 -13.33
C LEU A 157 -5.46 -8.02 -14.45
N ASP A 158 -5.07 -6.89 -15.05
CA ASP A 158 -5.69 -6.30 -16.24
C ASP A 158 -7.23 -6.18 -16.16
N LYS A 159 -7.76 -5.95 -14.95
CA LYS A 159 -9.20 -5.81 -14.75
C LYS A 159 -9.58 -4.35 -15.01
N PRO A 160 -10.53 -4.07 -15.92
CA PRO A 160 -11.00 -2.71 -16.16
C PRO A 160 -11.71 -2.17 -14.91
N VAL A 161 -11.37 -0.95 -14.52
CA VAL A 161 -12.00 -0.21 -13.42
C VAL A 161 -12.18 1.25 -13.81
N ASP A 162 -13.23 1.90 -13.31
CA ASP A 162 -13.38 3.35 -13.44
C ASP A 162 -12.40 4.05 -12.49
N VAL A 163 -11.54 4.90 -13.05
CA VAL A 163 -10.62 5.76 -12.31
C VAL A 163 -10.97 7.20 -12.64
N LEU A 164 -11.84 7.80 -11.82
CA LEU A 164 -12.28 9.19 -11.96
C LEU A 164 -12.98 9.49 -13.30
N GLY A 165 -13.76 8.53 -13.82
CA GLY A 165 -14.51 8.67 -15.07
C GLY A 165 -13.80 8.15 -16.32
N GLU A 166 -12.59 7.60 -16.18
CA GLU A 166 -11.86 6.94 -17.26
C GLU A 166 -11.70 5.45 -16.94
N GLU A 167 -11.98 4.58 -17.92
CA GLU A 167 -11.72 3.15 -17.78
C GLU A 167 -10.22 2.89 -17.89
N GLN A 168 -9.64 2.27 -16.86
CA GLN A 168 -8.21 1.96 -16.78
C GLN A 168 -7.99 0.50 -16.40
N GLY A 169 -6.87 -0.06 -16.85
CA GLY A 169 -6.41 -1.37 -16.41
C GLY A 169 -5.87 -1.32 -14.98
N ALA A 170 -6.38 -2.19 -14.11
CA ALA A 170 -5.97 -2.28 -12.72
C ALA A 170 -5.65 -3.72 -12.30
N TRP A 171 -4.94 -3.83 -11.18
CA TRP A 171 -4.74 -5.09 -10.47
C TRP A 171 -5.26 -5.01 -9.04
N PHE A 172 -5.62 -6.17 -8.51
CA PHE A 172 -6.22 -6.30 -7.19
C PHE A 172 -5.24 -7.03 -6.29
N VAL A 173 -5.01 -6.49 -5.10
CA VAL A 173 -4.10 -7.07 -4.13
C VAL A 173 -4.87 -7.38 -2.85
N THR A 174 -4.58 -8.54 -2.26
CA THR A 174 -5.03 -8.87 -0.90
C THR A 174 -3.79 -9.11 -0.05
N THR A 175 -3.73 -8.39 1.06
CA THR A 175 -2.68 -8.49 2.07
C THR A 175 -3.29 -8.95 3.38
N VAL A 176 -2.73 -10.00 3.97
CA VAL A 176 -3.12 -10.50 5.29
C VAL A 176 -1.90 -10.44 6.19
N LEU A 177 -1.98 -9.63 7.24
CA LEU A 177 -1.01 -9.56 8.34
C LEU A 177 -1.57 -10.31 9.54
N THR A 178 -0.86 -11.32 10.00
CA THR A 178 -1.19 -12.08 11.21
C THR A 178 -0.17 -11.75 12.30
N ARG A 179 -0.67 -11.46 13.50
CA ARG A 179 0.10 -11.21 14.71
C ARG A 179 -0.59 -11.85 15.91
N LYS A 180 0.07 -11.91 17.06
CA LYS A 180 -0.44 -12.62 18.25
C LYS A 180 -1.81 -12.11 18.72
N ASP A 181 -2.05 -10.81 18.59
CA ASP A 181 -3.24 -10.11 19.07
C ASP A 181 -4.36 -10.00 18.03
N GLY A 182 -4.13 -10.42 16.78
CA GLY A 182 -5.15 -10.30 15.75
C GLY A 182 -4.66 -10.41 14.32
N THR A 183 -5.54 -10.05 13.40
CA THR A 183 -5.30 -10.07 11.96
C THR A 183 -5.69 -8.74 11.34
N VAL A 184 -4.88 -8.25 10.41
CA VAL A 184 -5.22 -7.12 9.55
C VAL A 184 -5.35 -7.63 8.13
N THR A 185 -6.50 -7.43 7.51
CA THR A 185 -6.75 -7.76 6.11
C THR A 185 -6.91 -6.49 5.31
N THR A 186 -6.16 -6.35 4.24
CA THR A 186 -6.19 -5.20 3.34
C THR A 186 -6.49 -5.66 1.92
N GLN A 187 -7.47 -5.04 1.29
CA GLN A 187 -7.84 -5.23 -0.11
C GLN A 187 -7.60 -3.94 -0.86
N GLU A 188 -6.88 -4.01 -1.98
CA GLU A 188 -6.40 -2.83 -2.71
C GLU A 188 -6.72 -2.96 -4.18
N VAL A 189 -7.12 -1.84 -4.78
CA VAL A 189 -7.22 -1.65 -6.23
C VAL A 189 -6.11 -0.70 -6.64
N MET A 190 -5.28 -1.17 -7.56
CA MET A 190 -4.05 -0.51 -7.97
C MET A 190 -4.07 -0.26 -9.47
N CYS A 191 -3.66 0.94 -9.91
CA CYS A 191 -3.58 1.34 -11.30
C CYS A 191 -2.21 1.98 -11.57
N HIS A 192 -1.59 1.60 -12.69
CA HIS A 192 -0.25 2.09 -13.03
C HIS A 192 -0.21 3.60 -13.32
N ASP A 193 -1.31 4.21 -13.72
CA ASP A 193 -1.28 5.63 -14.12
C ASP A 193 -1.50 6.59 -12.93
N VAL A 194 -1.79 6.04 -11.75
CA VAL A 194 -2.01 6.81 -10.51
C VAL A 194 -0.71 6.92 -9.69
N PRO A 195 -0.29 8.12 -9.24
CA PRO A 195 0.81 8.29 -8.29
C PRO A 195 0.66 7.47 -7.01
N GLY A 196 1.67 6.65 -6.71
CA GLY A 196 1.60 5.67 -5.63
C GLY A 196 0.70 4.46 -5.92
N GLU A 197 0.19 4.35 -7.15
CA GLU A 197 -0.63 3.28 -7.74
C GLU A 197 -1.98 2.99 -7.08
N MET A 198 -2.21 3.41 -5.84
CA MET A 198 -3.44 3.15 -5.10
C MET A 198 -4.64 3.97 -5.62
N VAL A 199 -5.69 3.29 -6.05
CA VAL A 199 -7.01 3.84 -6.41
C VAL A 199 -7.98 3.73 -5.23
N SER A 200 -8.07 2.55 -4.61
CA SER A 200 -8.87 2.35 -3.42
C SER A 200 -8.28 1.27 -2.53
N GLN A 201 -8.58 1.35 -1.24
CA GLN A 201 -8.14 0.38 -0.25
C GLN A 201 -9.20 0.21 0.82
N VAL A 202 -9.45 -1.03 1.23
CA VAL A 202 -10.21 -1.36 2.43
C VAL A 202 -9.32 -2.16 3.35
N THR A 203 -9.15 -1.72 4.58
CA THR A 203 -8.40 -2.41 5.63
C THR A 203 -9.31 -2.72 6.80
N GLU A 204 -9.34 -3.96 7.24
CA GLU A 204 -10.05 -4.42 8.43
C GLU A 204 -9.07 -5.02 9.43
N GLU A 205 -9.09 -4.50 10.66
CA GLU A 205 -8.35 -5.04 11.80
C GLU A 205 -9.30 -5.80 12.72
N ARG A 206 -8.93 -7.04 13.02
CA ARG A 206 -9.70 -7.95 13.88
C ARG A 206 -8.84 -8.43 15.03
N ASP A 207 -9.45 -8.56 16.21
CA ASP A 207 -8.77 -9.13 17.37
C ASP A 207 -8.57 -10.65 17.24
N ALA A 208 -7.89 -11.25 18.22
CA ALA A 208 -7.66 -12.70 18.28
C ALA A 208 -8.95 -13.55 18.33
N LYS A 209 -10.12 -12.97 18.63
CA LYS A 209 -11.43 -13.62 18.60
C LYS A 209 -12.17 -13.40 17.28
N GLY A 210 -11.57 -12.67 16.32
CA GLY A 210 -12.17 -12.34 15.03
C GLY A 210 -13.10 -11.13 15.04
N ARG A 211 -13.23 -10.43 16.17
CA ARG A 211 -14.11 -9.24 16.28
C ARG A 211 -13.49 -8.07 15.53
N LEU A 212 -14.32 -7.36 14.75
CA LEU A 212 -13.87 -6.17 14.03
C LEU A 212 -13.56 -5.05 15.03
N LEU A 213 -12.33 -4.54 15.02
CA LEU A 213 -11.92 -3.42 15.87
C LEU A 213 -11.93 -2.11 15.07
N LEU A 214 -11.39 -2.15 13.86
CA LEU A 214 -11.19 -0.98 13.02
C LEU A 214 -11.41 -1.35 11.55
N ARG A 215 -12.10 -0.47 10.83
CA ARG A 215 -12.18 -0.49 9.37
C ARG A 215 -11.69 0.85 8.83
N THR A 216 -10.79 0.81 7.86
CA THR A 216 -10.30 1.99 7.14
C THR A 216 -10.59 1.82 5.67
N GLU A 217 -11.23 2.81 5.06
CA GLU A 217 -11.50 2.88 3.62
C GLU A 217 -10.76 4.08 3.05
N LEU A 218 -10.09 3.90 1.93
CA LEU A 218 -9.40 4.93 1.19
C LEU A 218 -9.94 4.95 -0.24
N GLU A 219 -10.26 6.14 -0.71
CA GLU A 219 -10.74 6.39 -2.07
C GLU A 219 -9.95 7.52 -2.73
N LEU A 220 -9.55 7.32 -3.99
CA LEU A 220 -8.95 8.33 -4.83
C LEU A 220 -9.96 9.43 -5.18
N GLU A 221 -9.57 10.69 -4.95
CA GLU A 221 -10.39 11.85 -5.33
C GLU A 221 -9.83 12.64 -6.51
N GLY A 222 -8.53 12.52 -6.74
CA GLY A 222 -7.85 13.25 -7.79
C GLY A 222 -6.37 12.90 -7.84
N TYR A 223 -5.77 13.01 -9.02
CA TYR A 223 -4.32 12.95 -9.18
C TYR A 223 -3.89 13.75 -10.42
N GLY A 224 -2.60 14.02 -10.55
CA GLY A 224 -2.05 14.66 -11.73
C GLY A 224 -0.68 15.27 -11.53
N TYR A 225 -0.38 16.29 -12.32
CA TYR A 225 0.89 17.00 -12.32
C TYR A 225 0.71 18.50 -12.10
N GLY A 226 1.63 19.10 -11.34
CA GLY A 226 1.67 20.55 -11.15
C GLY A 226 0.83 21.05 -9.99
N LEU A 227 0.25 22.25 -10.13
CA LEU A 227 -0.65 22.82 -9.12
C LEU A 227 -2.02 22.17 -9.27
N MET A 228 -2.60 21.74 -8.15
CA MET A 228 -3.97 21.23 -8.11
C MET A 228 -4.91 22.36 -8.54
N ARG A 229 -5.38 22.32 -9.79
CA ARG A 229 -6.55 23.11 -10.18
C ARG A 229 -7.72 22.44 -9.49
N ARG A 230 -8.41 23.16 -8.58
CA ARG A 230 -9.60 22.65 -7.89
C ARG A 230 -10.54 22.02 -8.92
N LEU A 231 -10.57 20.68 -8.95
CA LEU A 231 -11.58 19.93 -9.67
C LEU A 231 -12.86 20.10 -8.85
N PHE A 232 -13.64 21.14 -9.19
CA PHE A 232 -15.00 21.25 -8.68
C PHE A 232 -15.75 20.00 -9.12
N ARG A 233 -15.99 19.05 -8.20
CA ARG A 233 -17.06 18.08 -8.36
C ARG A 233 -18.36 18.88 -8.53
N ARG A 234 -18.95 18.83 -9.73
CA ARG A 234 -20.38 19.12 -9.87
C ARG A 234 -21.10 18.05 -9.07
N LEU A 235 -21.59 18.42 -7.89
CA LEU A 235 -22.65 17.66 -7.21
C LEU A 235 -23.81 17.56 -8.20
N ARG A 236 -24.21 16.32 -8.52
CA ARG A 236 -25.55 16.02 -9.05
C ARG A 236 -26.44 15.66 -7.88
#